data_AF-A0A9C8ALA4-F1
#
_entry.id   AF-A0A9C8ALA4-F1
#
_cell.length_a   1.000
_cell.length_b   1.000
_cell.length_c   1.000
_cell.angle_alpha   90.00
_cell.angle_beta   90.00
_cell.angle_gamma   90.00
#
_symmetry.space_group_name_H-M   'P 1'
#
loop_
_entity.id
_entity.type
_entity.pdbx_description
1 polymer ?
#
loop_
_entity_poly.entity_id
_entity_poly.type
_entity_poly.pdbx_seq_one_letter_code
_entity_poly.pdbx_strand_id
1 'polypeptide(L)' 'SIKAVLYPTETDYLFFFSRGDGSHIFAKTYEEHLKNQELYGR' A
#
# COMPACT_ATOMS: atom_id res chain seq x y z
N SER A 1 -5.80 14.27 -2.01
CA SER A 1 -6.07 15.73 -2.13
C SER A 1 -5.36 16.27 -3.37
N ILE A 2 -5.74 17.46 -3.87
CA ILE A 2 -5.07 18.09 -5.04
C ILE A 2 -3.56 18.27 -4.79
N LYS A 3 -3.16 18.62 -3.56
CA LYS A 3 -1.75 18.75 -3.17
C LYS A 3 -0.93 17.49 -3.44
N ALA A 4 -1.47 16.30 -3.19
CA ALA A 4 -0.77 15.03 -3.41
C ALA A 4 -0.58 14.70 -4.90
N VAL A 5 -1.45 15.23 -5.77
CA VAL A 5 -1.31 15.11 -7.23
C VAL A 5 -0.20 16.03 -7.73
N LEU A 6 -0.15 17.26 -7.21
CA LEU A 6 0.87 18.24 -7.59
C LEU A 6 2.26 17.91 -7.01
N TYR A 7 2.31 17.29 -5.83
CA TYR A 7 3.53 16.97 -5.10
C TYR A 7 3.45 15.54 -4.56
N PRO A 8 3.56 14.52 -5.44
CA PRO A 8 3.56 13.14 -5.00
C PRO A 8 4.86 12.82 -4.25
N THR A 9 4.79 11.84 -3.35
CA THR A 9 5.99 11.22 -2.79
C THR A 9 6.61 10.32 -3.87
N GLU A 10 7.91 10.47 -4.13
CA GLU A 10 8.61 9.55 -5.02
C GLU A 10 8.72 8.16 -4.36
N THR A 11 8.14 7.16 -5.01
CA THR A 11 8.12 5.79 -4.50
C THR A 11 7.86 4.78 -5.61
N ASP A 12 8.36 3.55 -5.42
CA ASP A 12 8.16 2.43 -6.34
C ASP A 12 6.98 1.53 -5.96
N TYR A 13 6.18 1.92 -4.96
CA TYR A 13 5.06 1.09 -4.54
C TYR A 13 3.96 1.07 -5.60
N LEU A 14 3.56 -0.13 -5.98
CA LEU A 14 2.51 -0.37 -6.98
C LEU A 14 1.23 -0.93 -6.35
N PHE A 15 1.32 -1.45 -5.12
CA PHE A 15 0.21 -2.09 -4.43
C PHE A 15 0.05 -1.52 -3.02
N PHE A 16 -1.18 -1.55 -2.52
CA PHE A 16 -1.48 -1.28 -1.11
C PHE A 16 -2.50 -2.28 -0.57
N PHE A 17 -2.45 -2.55 0.74
CA PHE A 17 -3.42 -3.40 1.44
C PHE A 17 -3.87 -2.72 2.74
N SER A 18 -5.17 -2.79 3.04
CA SER A 18 -5.75 -2.22 4.27
C SER A 18 -5.57 -3.19 5.44
N ARG A 19 -5.08 -2.70 6.58
CA ARG A 19 -4.88 -3.52 7.79
C ARG A 19 -6.12 -3.63 8.69
N GLY A 20 -7.22 -2.98 8.34
CA GLY A 20 -8.45 -2.94 9.16
C GLY A 20 -8.42 -1.98 10.36
N ASP A 21 -7.23 -1.53 10.79
CA ASP A 21 -7.03 -0.51 11.83
C ASP A 21 -7.02 0.94 11.28
N GLY A 22 -7.36 1.11 10.00
CA GLY A 22 -7.31 2.40 9.29
C GLY A 22 -5.95 2.72 8.67
N SER A 23 -4.93 1.88 8.86
CA SER A 23 -3.63 2.02 8.20
C SER A 23 -3.50 1.16 6.94
N HIS A 24 -2.50 1.49 6.12
CA HIS A 24 -2.20 0.81 4.86
C HIS A 24 -0.76 0.28 4.85
N ILE A 25 -0.57 -0.87 4.21
CA ILE A 25 0.74 -1.44 3.89
C ILE A 25 0.96 -1.31 2.40
N PHE A 26 2.15 -0.85 2.01
CA PHE A 26 2.53 -0.69 0.61
C PHE A 26 3.51 -1.78 0.17
N ALA A 27 3.42 -2.19 -1.10
CA ALA A 27 4.26 -3.23 -1.69
C ALA A 27 4.72 -2.83 -3.09
N LYS A 28 5.95 -3.20 -3.44
CA LYS A 28 6.54 -2.95 -4.77
C LYS A 28 6.17 -4.04 -5.75
N THR A 29 6.06 -5.28 -5.28
CA THR A 29 5.75 -6.45 -6.11
C THR A 29 4.39 -7.04 -5.76
N TYR A 30 3.85 -7.81 -6.70
CA TYR A 30 2.61 -8.54 -6.48
C TYR A 30 2.76 -9.65 -5.42
N GLU A 31 3.92 -10.29 -5.35
CA GLU A 31 4.23 -11.32 -4.34
C GLU A 31 4.22 -10.74 -2.92
N GLU A 32 4.82 -9.55 -2.73
CA GLU A 32 4.76 -8.82 -1.46
C GLU A 32 3.32 -8.45 -1.10
N HIS A 33 2.52 -8.04 -2.09
CA HIS A 33 1.10 -7.74 -1.87
C HIS A 33 0.33 -8.97 -1.37
N LEU A 34 0.48 -10.13 -2.00
CA LEU A 34 -0.16 -11.38 -1.58
C LEU A 34 0.26 -11.80 -0.17
N LYS A 35 1.55 -11.68 0.14
CA LYS A 35 2.07 -11.95 1.50
C LYS A 35 1.43 -11.02 2.54
N ASN A 36 1.25 -9.74 2.20
CA ASN A 36 0.57 -8.80 3.10
C ASN A 36 -0.92 -9.18 3.30
N GLN A 37 -1.61 -9.65 2.27
CA GLN A 37 -2.98 -10.13 2.42
C GLN A 37 -3.07 -11.35 3.36
N GLU A 38 -2.15 -12.30 3.23
CA GLU A 38 -2.09 -13.48 4.10
C GLU A 38 -1.80 -13.12 5.56
N LEU A 39 -0.86 -12.19 5.78
CA LEU A 39 -0.44 -11.78 7.12
C LEU A 39 -1.47 -10.92 7.85
N TYR A 40 -2.19 -10.06 7.13
CA TYR A 40 -3.03 -9.01 7.73
C TYR A 40 -4.52 -9.11 7.40
N GLY A 41 -4.95 -10.06 6.55
CA GLY A 41 -6.33 -10.22 6.11
C GLY A 41 -7.21 -11.12 6.99
N ARG A 42 -6.88 -11.30 8.29
CA ARG A 42 -7.64 -12.10 9.25
C ARG A 42 -8.48 -11.24 10.18
#